data_AF-A0A7S2MQ40-F1
#
_entry.id   AF-A0A7S2MQ40-F1
#
_cell.length_a   1.000
_cell.length_b   1.000
_cell.length_c   1.000
_cell.angle_alpha   90.00
_cell.angle_beta   90.00
_cell.angle_gamma   90.00
#
_symmetry.space_group_name_H-M   'P 1'
#
loop_
_entity.id
_entity.type
_entity.pdbx_description
1 polymer ?
#
loop_
_entity_poly.entity_id
_entity_poly.type
_entity_poly.pdbx_seq_one_letter_code
_entity_poly.pdbx_strand_id
1 'polypeptide(L)'
;MNSDRATRSSEEFMSNFDLELTHRVLLTDPIDFPDLTMSGKPRVKKTPSFQDHVRSVGFSPENSPPQTLEDQISQTMRRAFHDMAIQSLSSNDCGPFQQFILELHGEIRALIPRRTDLHNILSDEKVRNLKCPAPDDDNDNSGTKSKHLELIVQTYLPHIVKAATSLAQLESEDRSQTTLHWVEDARKVLDSFTGDIPPNYCDGMEPLPYLVCSVTYLQTKAQLCQADVADFHLSRTLAPRIQALGVPYERNVFQKRFELVDSDGGMAIGDVKAVAEKLPVTWGWVKGMVQKNESLLGDLRQSEETRVKLVQAVGWVDSILFLRSGETNGDEPVHIPEVLVLDVDNIRSIRDATRVAVTGSALALHASTFGGGGNDTLASTGQALPAHVEAKKKHLLDVMAHRATANQDLYEDRVAEAVVELADALSMSSLSSTVVETLKSRTKATMRGEDPVIKLLDNRMREVFRDMISWHPQMAQATSRIPAQMKAGRSLPGVCASTSESSSGNIFRTQFLDEAQRKFTSKGFSMYASDLSQSCLMATKVIHLMCLLFGDMFLSKMIIEACGSG
;
A
#
# COMPACT_ATOMS: atom_id res chain seq x y z
N MET A 1 37.02 6.33 -21.86
CA MET A 1 36.23 6.63 -23.08
C MET A 1 34.95 5.79 -23.20
N ASN A 2 34.96 4.45 -23.33
CA ASN A 2 33.69 3.68 -23.38
C ASN A 2 33.01 3.54 -22.00
N SER A 3 33.77 3.48 -20.90
CA SER A 3 33.22 3.43 -19.54
C SER A 3 32.49 4.73 -19.16
N ASP A 4 33.07 5.89 -19.47
CA ASP A 4 32.51 7.21 -19.13
C ASP A 4 31.21 7.53 -19.88
N ARG A 5 30.99 6.89 -21.04
CA ARG A 5 29.77 7.05 -21.82
C ARG A 5 28.61 6.20 -21.25
N ALA A 6 28.93 5.00 -20.76
CA ALA A 6 27.94 4.10 -20.16
C ALA A 6 27.45 4.62 -18.79
N THR A 7 28.34 5.20 -17.98
CA THR A 7 27.98 5.81 -16.70
C THR A 7 27.09 7.03 -16.87
N ARG A 8 27.44 7.96 -17.78
CA ARG A 8 26.60 9.14 -18.10
C ARG A 8 25.20 8.75 -18.58
N SER A 9 25.10 7.73 -19.42
CA SER A 9 23.79 7.24 -19.89
C SER A 9 22.95 6.61 -18.77
N SER A 10 23.58 6.07 -17.73
CA SER A 10 22.88 5.46 -16.59
C SER A 10 22.37 6.51 -15.61
N GLU A 11 23.17 7.54 -15.34
CA GLU A 11 22.76 8.69 -14.52
C GLU A 11 21.62 9.48 -15.18
N GLU A 12 21.73 9.76 -16.49
CA GLU A 12 20.69 10.44 -17.26
C GLU A 12 19.38 9.65 -17.28
N PHE A 13 19.45 8.31 -17.34
CA PHE A 13 18.26 7.46 -17.23
C PHE A 13 17.63 7.60 -15.85
N MET A 14 18.41 7.45 -14.78
CA MET A 14 17.91 7.46 -13.41
C MET A 14 17.38 8.83 -12.96
N SER A 15 17.92 9.93 -13.49
CA SER A 15 17.45 11.28 -13.18
C SER A 15 16.00 11.58 -13.62
N ASN A 16 15.39 10.71 -14.44
CA ASN A 16 13.98 10.83 -14.82
C ASN A 16 13.02 10.24 -13.79
N PHE A 17 13.51 9.58 -12.74
CA PHE A 17 12.69 8.95 -11.72
C PHE A 17 12.85 9.66 -10.38
N ASP A 18 11.75 9.72 -9.64
CA ASP A 18 11.81 10.15 -8.25
C ASP A 18 12.57 9.12 -7.39
N LEU A 19 13.21 9.62 -6.34
CA LEU A 19 13.95 8.83 -5.38
C LEU A 19 13.03 7.84 -4.66
N GLU A 20 11.79 8.25 -4.33
CA GLU A 20 10.80 7.37 -3.69
C GLU A 20 10.43 6.16 -4.55
N LEU A 21 10.23 6.37 -5.87
CA LEU A 21 9.97 5.28 -6.80
C LEU A 21 11.18 4.34 -6.90
N THR A 22 12.38 4.90 -6.99
CA THR A 22 13.62 4.11 -7.05
C THR A 22 13.76 3.24 -5.81
N HIS A 23 13.63 3.83 -4.64
CA HIS A 23 13.72 3.15 -3.36
C HIS A 23 12.65 2.05 -3.21
N ARG A 24 11.39 2.34 -3.61
CA ARG A 24 10.31 1.34 -3.62
C ARG A 24 10.63 0.16 -4.52
N VAL A 25 11.18 0.39 -5.72
CA VAL A 25 11.61 -0.70 -6.61
C VAL A 25 12.73 -1.54 -5.97
N LEU A 26 13.68 -0.91 -5.26
CA LEU A 26 14.76 -1.61 -4.58
C LEU A 26 14.28 -2.48 -3.39
N LEU A 27 13.18 -2.11 -2.74
CA LEU A 27 12.52 -2.92 -1.71
C LEU A 27 11.63 -4.03 -2.28
N THR A 28 11.27 -3.98 -3.56
CA THR A 28 10.37 -4.95 -4.19
C THR A 28 11.15 -6.10 -4.81
N ASP A 29 10.73 -7.34 -4.52
CA ASP A 29 11.34 -8.50 -5.17
C ASP A 29 10.92 -8.52 -6.65
N PRO A 30 11.77 -8.99 -7.57
CA PRO A 30 11.45 -9.01 -9.00
C PRO A 30 10.13 -9.71 -9.36
N ILE A 31 9.71 -10.69 -8.55
CA ILE A 31 8.45 -11.41 -8.73
C ILE A 31 7.21 -10.54 -8.48
N ASP A 32 7.35 -9.51 -7.64
CA ASP A 32 6.28 -8.61 -7.22
C ASP A 32 6.26 -7.31 -8.04
N PHE A 33 7.15 -7.15 -9.04
CA PHE A 33 7.10 -6.01 -9.95
C PHE A 33 5.73 -5.79 -10.61
N PRO A 34 4.94 -6.82 -10.96
CA PRO A 34 3.59 -6.60 -11.48
C PRO A 34 2.65 -5.84 -10.53
N ASP A 35 2.90 -5.90 -9.22
CA ASP A 35 2.13 -5.21 -8.18
C ASP A 35 2.61 -3.78 -7.93
N LEU A 36 3.76 -3.38 -8.49
CA LEU A 36 4.23 -2.01 -8.46
C LEU A 36 3.34 -1.10 -9.29
N THR A 37 3.09 0.09 -8.75
CA THR A 37 2.41 1.18 -9.46
C THR A 37 3.31 2.41 -9.48
N MET A 38 3.14 3.25 -10.49
CA MET A 38 3.86 4.53 -10.58
C MET A 38 3.50 5.45 -9.40
N SER A 39 2.23 5.44 -8.98
CA SER A 39 1.74 6.25 -7.86
C SER A 39 2.16 5.74 -6.48
N GLY A 40 2.57 4.48 -6.36
CA GLY A 40 2.83 3.82 -5.07
C GLY A 40 1.59 3.36 -4.33
N LYS A 41 0.39 3.72 -4.81
CA LYS A 41 -0.86 3.23 -4.25
C LYS A 41 -1.17 1.84 -4.82
N PRO A 42 -1.77 0.92 -4.05
CA PRO A 42 -2.19 -0.38 -4.56
C PRO A 42 -3.09 -0.24 -5.79
N ARG A 43 -2.91 -1.11 -6.78
CA ARG A 43 -3.75 -1.10 -7.98
C ARG A 43 -5.22 -1.27 -7.59
N VAL A 44 -6.07 -0.42 -8.15
CA VAL A 44 -7.52 -0.49 -7.93
C VAL A 44 -8.06 -1.78 -8.58
N LYS A 45 -8.26 -2.82 -7.76
CA LYS A 45 -8.72 -4.15 -8.22
C LYS A 45 -10.15 -4.14 -8.72
N LYS A 46 -11.02 -3.35 -8.08
CA LYS A 46 -12.44 -3.25 -8.46
C LYS A 46 -12.68 -1.95 -9.21
N THR A 47 -13.02 -2.07 -10.48
CA THR A 47 -13.46 -0.92 -11.27
C THR A 47 -14.81 -0.44 -10.75
N PRO A 48 -14.98 0.85 -10.42
CA PRO A 48 -16.28 1.36 -10.01
C PRO A 48 -17.28 1.20 -11.16
N SER A 49 -18.51 0.80 -10.84
CA SER A 49 -19.60 0.84 -11.82
C SER A 49 -19.99 2.30 -12.10
N PHE A 50 -20.80 2.51 -13.14
CA PHE A 50 -21.37 3.83 -13.39
C PHE A 50 -22.20 4.32 -12.19
N GLN A 51 -22.98 3.44 -11.53
CA GLN A 51 -23.76 3.79 -10.35
C GLN A 51 -22.86 4.18 -9.16
N ASP A 52 -21.74 3.48 -8.97
CA ASP A 52 -20.77 3.81 -7.93
C ASP A 52 -20.13 5.18 -8.19
N HIS A 53 -19.80 5.48 -9.46
CA HIS A 53 -19.28 6.78 -9.88
C HIS A 53 -20.29 7.90 -9.62
N VAL A 54 -21.55 7.72 -10.04
CA VAL A 54 -22.65 8.65 -9.78
C VAL A 54 -22.79 8.98 -8.29
N ARG A 55 -22.79 7.94 -7.43
CA ARG A 55 -22.88 8.12 -5.98
C ARG A 55 -21.71 8.93 -5.44
N SER A 56 -20.51 8.73 -5.99
CA SER A 56 -19.30 9.47 -5.57
C SER A 56 -19.32 10.95 -5.95
N VAL A 57 -19.96 11.31 -7.08
CA VAL A 57 -19.96 12.68 -7.61
C VAL A 57 -21.02 13.58 -6.97
N GLY A 58 -22.19 13.07 -6.55
CA GLY A 58 -23.23 14.02 -6.15
C GLY A 58 -24.48 13.58 -5.40
N PHE A 59 -24.71 12.30 -5.07
CA PHE A 59 -26.09 11.88 -4.70
C PHE A 59 -26.28 11.16 -3.37
N SER A 60 -25.24 10.96 -2.55
CA SER A 60 -25.46 10.43 -1.20
C SER A 60 -24.36 10.86 -0.22
N PRO A 61 -24.64 11.75 0.75
CA PRO A 61 -23.67 12.17 1.77
C PRO A 61 -23.40 11.10 2.85
N GLU A 62 -24.05 9.93 2.82
CA GLU A 62 -24.11 9.05 4.00
C GLU A 62 -23.18 7.84 4.03
N ASN A 63 -22.57 7.40 2.92
CA ASN A 63 -22.03 6.03 2.90
C ASN A 63 -20.51 5.85 2.98
N SER A 64 -19.72 6.92 3.01
CA SER A 64 -18.30 6.80 3.37
C SER A 64 -17.68 8.17 3.67
N PRO A 65 -17.27 8.46 4.92
CA PRO A 65 -16.50 9.66 5.19
C PRO A 65 -15.20 9.61 4.37
N PRO A 66 -14.86 10.68 3.64
CA PRO A 66 -13.61 10.74 2.88
C PRO A 66 -12.43 10.55 3.84
N GLN A 67 -11.53 9.64 3.48
CA GLN A 67 -10.47 9.15 4.36
C GLN A 67 -9.37 10.19 4.57
N THR A 68 -9.20 11.12 3.63
CA THR A 68 -8.19 12.17 3.67
C THR A 68 -8.75 13.54 3.27
N LEU A 69 -8.08 14.62 3.69
CA LEU A 69 -8.38 15.98 3.24
C LEU A 69 -8.23 16.13 1.72
N GLU A 70 -7.27 15.43 1.12
CA GLU A 70 -7.06 15.43 -0.33
C GLU A 70 -8.27 14.83 -1.06
N ASP A 71 -8.80 13.72 -0.56
CA ASP A 71 -10.02 13.10 -1.12
C ASP A 71 -11.22 14.04 -1.00
N GLN A 72 -11.34 14.76 0.14
CA GLN A 72 -12.39 15.78 0.34
C GLN A 72 -12.30 16.91 -0.69
N ILE A 73 -11.09 17.44 -0.90
CA ILE A 73 -10.84 18.51 -1.87
C ILE A 73 -11.13 17.99 -3.28
N SER A 74 -10.62 16.81 -3.65
CA SER A 74 -10.87 16.19 -4.96
C SER A 74 -12.35 15.98 -5.22
N GLN A 75 -13.09 15.44 -4.24
CA GLN A 75 -14.53 15.22 -4.36
C GLN A 75 -15.30 16.54 -4.49
N THR A 76 -14.93 17.55 -3.69
CA THR A 76 -15.56 18.88 -3.75
C THR A 76 -15.32 19.55 -5.10
N MET A 77 -14.10 19.47 -5.64
CA MET A 77 -13.77 20.00 -6.96
C MET A 77 -14.53 19.29 -8.08
N ARG A 78 -14.62 17.95 -8.03
CA ARG A 78 -15.39 17.16 -9.01
C ARG A 78 -16.87 17.54 -8.99
N ARG A 79 -17.45 17.74 -7.81
CA ARG A 79 -18.84 18.17 -7.66
C ARG A 79 -19.06 19.58 -8.19
N ALA A 80 -18.23 20.54 -7.80
CA ALA A 80 -18.32 21.93 -8.30
C ALA A 80 -18.22 21.99 -9.83
N PHE A 81 -17.30 21.20 -10.40
CA PHE A 81 -17.16 21.05 -11.84
C PHE A 81 -18.40 20.44 -12.50
N HIS A 82 -18.94 19.36 -11.94
CA HIS A 82 -20.16 18.72 -12.42
C HIS A 82 -21.35 19.70 -12.42
N ASP A 83 -21.55 20.43 -11.34
CA ASP A 83 -22.65 21.38 -11.19
C ASP A 83 -22.50 22.56 -12.17
N MET A 84 -21.28 23.04 -12.40
CA MET A 84 -20.97 24.06 -13.41
C MET A 84 -21.29 23.56 -14.84
N ALA A 85 -20.95 22.31 -15.16
CA ALA A 85 -21.22 21.72 -16.47
C ALA A 85 -22.74 21.60 -16.72
N ILE A 86 -23.50 21.19 -15.72
CA ILE A 86 -24.98 21.14 -15.79
C ILE A 86 -25.55 22.54 -15.98
N GLN A 87 -25.06 23.53 -15.23
CA GLN A 87 -25.53 24.92 -15.32
C GLN A 87 -25.28 25.52 -16.71
N SER A 88 -24.11 25.24 -17.30
CA SER A 88 -23.73 25.67 -18.64
C SER A 88 -24.67 25.08 -19.70
N LEU A 89 -24.91 23.76 -19.65
CA LEU A 89 -25.87 23.07 -20.52
C LEU A 89 -27.31 23.60 -20.35
N SER A 90 -27.72 23.85 -19.11
CA SER A 90 -29.06 24.41 -18.80
C SER A 90 -29.24 25.84 -19.34
N SER A 91 -28.14 26.57 -19.49
CA SER A 91 -28.12 27.93 -20.05
C SER A 91 -27.95 27.94 -21.58
N ASN A 92 -28.05 26.77 -22.23
CA ASN A 92 -27.81 26.56 -23.65
C ASN A 92 -26.39 26.91 -24.13
N ASP A 93 -25.44 27.00 -23.20
CA ASP A 93 -24.02 27.10 -23.50
C ASP A 93 -23.43 25.68 -23.57
N CYS A 94 -23.47 25.08 -24.75
CA CYS A 94 -22.92 23.74 -24.96
C CYS A 94 -21.38 23.73 -25.12
N GLY A 95 -20.72 24.89 -25.21
CA GLY A 95 -19.29 25.00 -25.53
C GLY A 95 -18.38 24.27 -24.54
N PRO A 96 -18.49 24.51 -23.23
CA PRO A 96 -17.70 23.82 -22.22
C PRO A 96 -17.91 22.30 -22.24
N PHE A 97 -19.14 21.84 -22.45
CA PHE A 97 -19.44 20.41 -22.49
C PHE A 97 -18.86 19.71 -23.73
N GLN A 98 -18.89 20.37 -24.89
CA GLN A 98 -18.22 19.88 -26.11
C GLN A 98 -16.72 19.72 -25.88
N GLN A 99 -16.10 20.67 -25.19
CA GLN A 99 -14.69 20.61 -24.85
C GLN A 99 -14.36 19.38 -23.98
N PHE A 100 -15.24 18.97 -23.06
CA PHE A 100 -15.04 17.75 -22.26
C PHE A 100 -15.10 16.47 -23.10
N ILE A 101 -15.99 16.40 -24.08
CA ILE A 101 -16.03 15.26 -25.01
C ILE A 101 -14.73 15.20 -25.84
N LEU A 102 -14.22 16.36 -26.28
CA LEU A 102 -12.95 16.43 -27.01
C LEU A 102 -11.75 16.04 -26.14
N GLU A 103 -11.76 16.42 -24.86
CA GLU A 103 -10.74 15.98 -23.89
C GLU A 103 -10.79 14.46 -23.69
N LEU A 104 -11.99 13.88 -23.53
CA LEU A 104 -12.17 12.43 -23.47
C LEU A 104 -11.63 11.75 -24.74
N HIS A 105 -11.89 12.30 -25.93
CA HIS A 105 -11.30 11.79 -27.16
C HIS A 105 -9.76 11.84 -27.13
N GLY A 106 -9.19 12.93 -26.63
CA GLY A 106 -7.75 13.09 -26.43
C GLY A 106 -7.17 12.03 -25.50
N GLU A 107 -7.81 11.80 -24.35
CA GLU A 107 -7.41 10.79 -23.37
C GLU A 107 -7.45 9.37 -23.96
N ILE A 108 -8.49 9.03 -24.72
CA ILE A 108 -8.61 7.72 -25.40
C ILE A 108 -7.53 7.56 -26.47
N ARG A 109 -7.24 8.59 -27.28
CA ARG A 109 -6.18 8.52 -28.30
C ARG A 109 -4.79 8.39 -27.67
N ALA A 110 -4.57 9.00 -26.51
CA ALA A 110 -3.31 8.92 -25.77
C ALA A 110 -2.97 7.50 -25.29
N LEU A 111 -3.97 6.62 -25.11
CA LEU A 111 -3.75 5.20 -24.80
C LEU A 111 -3.11 4.43 -25.96
N ILE A 112 -3.28 4.91 -27.19
CA ILE A 112 -2.85 4.23 -28.42
C ILE A 112 -2.21 5.23 -29.40
N PRO A 113 -1.08 5.85 -29.03
CA PRO A 113 -0.50 6.97 -29.79
C PRO A 113 -0.08 6.58 -31.22
N ARG A 114 0.10 5.29 -31.50
CA ARG A 114 0.54 4.76 -32.79
C ARG A 114 -0.57 4.16 -33.67
N ARG A 115 -1.82 4.12 -33.22
CA ARG A 115 -2.96 3.50 -33.94
C ARG A 115 -3.87 4.56 -34.57
N THR A 116 -3.39 5.19 -35.64
CA THR A 116 -4.14 6.22 -36.39
C THR A 116 -5.43 5.69 -37.02
N ASP A 117 -5.51 4.38 -37.27
CA ASP A 117 -6.70 3.68 -37.73
C ASP A 117 -7.87 3.79 -36.73
N LEU A 118 -7.56 3.75 -35.44
CA LEU A 118 -8.55 3.88 -34.36
C LEU A 118 -8.85 5.34 -34.03
N HIS A 119 -7.97 6.29 -34.39
CA HIS A 119 -8.19 7.72 -34.15
C HIS A 119 -9.34 8.27 -34.98
N ASN A 120 -9.57 7.71 -36.18
CA ASN A 120 -10.67 8.11 -37.08
C ASN A 120 -12.06 7.71 -36.56
N ILE A 121 -12.13 6.80 -35.59
CA ILE A 121 -13.40 6.41 -34.94
C ILE A 121 -13.96 7.61 -34.17
N LEU A 122 -13.11 8.42 -33.55
CA LEU A 122 -13.52 9.60 -32.79
C LEU A 122 -13.39 10.85 -33.68
N SER A 123 -14.51 11.50 -33.99
CA SER A 123 -14.56 12.63 -34.92
C SER A 123 -14.73 13.94 -34.18
N ASP A 124 -13.63 14.66 -33.96
CA ASP A 124 -13.62 15.94 -33.23
C ASP A 124 -14.39 17.03 -33.99
N GLU A 125 -14.29 17.03 -35.32
CA GLU A 125 -15.05 17.94 -36.18
C GLU A 125 -16.55 17.75 -36.01
N LYS A 126 -17.05 16.51 -35.90
CA LYS A 126 -18.47 16.27 -35.67
C LYS A 126 -18.93 16.85 -34.34
N VAL A 127 -18.13 16.69 -33.26
CA VAL A 127 -18.46 17.22 -31.93
C VAL A 127 -18.43 18.75 -31.92
N ARG A 128 -17.42 19.38 -32.55
CA ARG A 128 -17.31 20.85 -32.67
C ARG A 128 -18.43 21.47 -33.48
N ASN A 129 -18.95 20.74 -34.47
CA ASN A 129 -20.02 21.20 -35.33
C ASN A 129 -21.43 20.91 -34.76
N LEU A 130 -21.53 20.27 -33.58
CA LEU A 130 -22.81 20.10 -32.90
C LEU A 130 -23.32 21.48 -32.50
N LYS A 131 -24.54 21.81 -32.91
CA LYS A 131 -25.23 23.01 -32.44
C LYS A 131 -26.00 22.62 -31.18
N CYS A 132 -25.92 23.46 -30.15
CA CYS A 132 -26.86 23.36 -29.04
C CYS A 132 -28.27 23.54 -29.64
N PRO A 133 -29.20 22.62 -29.38
CA PRO A 133 -30.58 22.80 -29.81
C PRO A 133 -31.09 24.18 -29.37
N ALA A 134 -31.91 24.85 -30.18
CA ALA A 134 -32.57 26.07 -29.73
C ALA A 134 -33.81 25.68 -28.91
N PRO A 135 -34.11 26.34 -27.79
CA PRO A 135 -35.41 26.17 -27.16
C PRO A 135 -36.48 26.61 -28.15
N ASP A 136 -37.53 25.80 -28.35
CA ASP A 136 -38.68 26.22 -29.15
C ASP A 136 -39.30 27.48 -28.50
N ASP A 137 -39.48 28.54 -29.28
CA ASP A 137 -40.05 29.83 -28.83
C ASP A 137 -41.54 29.75 -28.41
N ASP A 138 -42.14 28.55 -28.44
CA ASP A 138 -43.53 28.32 -28.09
C ASP A 138 -43.75 28.35 -26.56
N ASN A 139 -44.50 29.36 -26.15
CA ASN A 139 -44.66 29.94 -24.81
C ASN A 139 -45.38 29.05 -23.76
N ASP A 140 -45.30 27.72 -23.87
CA ASP A 140 -46.01 26.80 -22.97
C ASP A 140 -45.09 26.23 -21.87
N ASN A 141 -45.34 26.67 -20.63
CA ASN A 141 -44.28 26.95 -19.65
C ASN A 141 -43.76 25.76 -18.79
N SER A 142 -44.03 24.50 -19.16
CA SER A 142 -43.49 23.35 -18.38
C SER A 142 -43.13 22.11 -19.21
N GLY A 143 -43.88 21.78 -20.26
CA GLY A 143 -43.57 20.64 -21.14
C GLY A 143 -42.38 20.88 -22.08
N THR A 144 -42.16 22.13 -22.50
CA THR A 144 -41.11 22.51 -23.48
C THR A 144 -39.71 22.38 -22.90
N LYS A 145 -39.52 22.61 -21.59
CA LYS A 145 -38.22 22.46 -20.93
C LYS A 145 -37.74 21.00 -20.91
N SER A 146 -38.63 20.04 -20.63
CA SER A 146 -38.26 18.61 -20.64
C SER A 146 -37.79 18.17 -22.02
N LYS A 147 -38.54 18.52 -23.07
CA LYS A 147 -38.22 18.19 -24.46
C LYS A 147 -36.88 18.78 -24.93
N HIS A 148 -36.58 20.02 -24.52
CA HIS A 148 -35.29 20.65 -24.82
C HIS A 148 -34.11 19.88 -24.23
N LEU A 149 -34.20 19.47 -22.96
CA LEU A 149 -33.16 18.70 -22.30
C LEU A 149 -32.97 17.32 -22.94
N GLU A 150 -34.06 16.66 -23.34
CA GLU A 150 -34.02 15.40 -24.07
C GLU A 150 -33.32 15.53 -25.43
N LEU A 151 -33.57 16.63 -26.15
CA LEU A 151 -32.92 16.90 -27.44
C LEU A 151 -31.40 17.14 -27.30
N ILE A 152 -30.97 17.77 -26.20
CA ILE A 152 -29.54 17.88 -25.85
C ILE A 152 -28.95 16.47 -25.68
N VAL A 153 -29.60 15.61 -24.90
CA VAL A 153 -29.12 14.23 -24.69
C VAL A 153 -29.06 13.44 -25.99
N GLN A 154 -30.10 13.50 -26.83
CA GLN A 154 -30.13 12.86 -28.15
C GLN A 154 -28.97 13.34 -29.05
N THR A 155 -28.58 14.59 -28.94
CA THR A 155 -27.50 15.19 -29.73
C THR A 155 -26.12 14.68 -29.31
N TYR A 156 -25.85 14.62 -27.99
CA TYR A 156 -24.50 14.32 -27.49
C TYR A 156 -24.26 12.85 -27.13
N LEU A 157 -25.27 12.16 -26.59
CA LEU A 157 -25.12 10.78 -26.10
C LEU A 157 -24.60 9.79 -27.15
N PRO A 158 -24.96 9.86 -28.45
CA PRO A 158 -24.39 8.97 -29.47
C PRO A 158 -22.86 9.10 -29.61
N HIS A 159 -22.31 10.30 -29.42
CA HIS A 159 -20.87 10.55 -29.47
C HIS A 159 -20.16 9.95 -28.25
N ILE A 160 -20.78 10.06 -27.08
CA ILE A 160 -20.29 9.48 -25.83
C ILE A 160 -20.32 7.95 -25.90
N VAL A 161 -21.40 7.36 -26.42
CA VAL A 161 -21.52 5.90 -26.65
C VAL A 161 -20.40 5.40 -27.58
N LYS A 162 -20.06 6.16 -28.62
CA LYS A 162 -18.96 5.83 -29.53
C LYS A 162 -17.59 5.90 -28.83
N ALA A 163 -17.37 6.92 -28.00
CA ALA A 163 -16.17 7.05 -27.18
C ALA A 163 -16.03 5.88 -26.21
N ALA A 164 -17.10 5.54 -25.48
CA ALA A 164 -17.12 4.41 -24.54
C ALA A 164 -16.90 3.06 -25.23
N THR A 165 -17.51 2.82 -26.40
CA THR A 165 -17.29 1.59 -27.17
C THR A 165 -15.82 1.47 -27.58
N SER A 166 -15.20 2.59 -27.95
CA SER A 166 -13.77 2.63 -28.29
C SER A 166 -12.90 2.38 -27.06
N LEU A 167 -13.23 2.99 -25.92
CA LEU A 167 -12.53 2.78 -24.65
C LEU A 167 -12.63 1.33 -24.18
N ALA A 168 -13.81 0.71 -24.26
CA ALA A 168 -14.02 -0.70 -23.87
C ALA A 168 -13.15 -1.69 -24.66
N GLN A 169 -12.75 -1.35 -25.89
CA GLN A 169 -11.82 -2.16 -26.70
C GLN A 169 -10.36 -2.01 -26.27
N LEU A 170 -10.01 -0.94 -25.53
CA LEU A 170 -8.66 -0.66 -25.03
C LEU A 170 -8.48 -1.08 -23.56
N GLU A 171 -9.58 -1.28 -22.86
CA GLU A 171 -9.62 -1.74 -21.47
C GLU A 171 -9.22 -3.21 -21.33
N SER A 172 -8.71 -3.59 -20.15
CA SER A 172 -8.58 -4.99 -19.78
C SER A 172 -9.97 -5.64 -19.66
N GLU A 173 -10.03 -6.97 -19.75
CA GLU A 173 -11.27 -7.74 -19.68
C GLU A 173 -12.08 -7.44 -18.40
N ASP A 174 -11.39 -7.34 -17.26
CA ASP A 174 -12.03 -7.02 -15.97
C ASP A 174 -12.63 -5.60 -15.93
N ARG A 175 -12.04 -4.64 -16.66
CA ARG A 175 -12.50 -3.24 -16.69
C ARG A 175 -13.58 -3.02 -17.73
N SER A 176 -13.49 -3.66 -18.88
CA SER A 176 -14.38 -3.41 -20.02
C SER A 176 -15.82 -3.78 -19.71
N GLN A 177 -16.07 -4.76 -18.83
CA GLN A 177 -17.42 -5.18 -18.43
C GLN A 177 -18.28 -4.02 -17.91
N THR A 178 -17.75 -3.15 -17.04
CA THR A 178 -18.53 -2.03 -16.50
C THR A 178 -18.77 -0.93 -17.53
N THR A 179 -17.87 -0.78 -18.52
CA THR A 179 -18.04 0.15 -19.64
C THR A 179 -19.07 -0.38 -20.64
N LEU A 180 -19.03 -1.67 -20.95
CA LEU A 180 -19.99 -2.33 -21.83
C LEU A 180 -21.40 -2.30 -21.25
N HIS A 181 -21.54 -2.58 -19.94
CA HIS A 181 -22.81 -2.44 -19.25
C HIS A 181 -23.36 -1.01 -19.35
N TRP A 182 -22.51 0.00 -19.13
CA TRP A 182 -22.90 1.40 -19.33
C TRP A 182 -23.30 1.69 -20.79
N VAL A 183 -22.59 1.14 -21.78
CA VAL A 183 -22.93 1.31 -23.21
C VAL A 183 -24.31 0.73 -23.51
N GLU A 184 -24.63 -0.46 -22.98
CA GLU A 184 -25.94 -1.07 -23.13
C GLU A 184 -27.05 -0.21 -22.53
N ASP A 185 -26.85 0.31 -21.32
CA ASP A 185 -27.81 1.19 -20.66
C ASP A 185 -27.98 2.52 -21.41
N ALA A 186 -26.89 3.13 -21.87
CA ALA A 186 -26.93 4.34 -22.69
C ALA A 186 -27.66 4.14 -24.03
N ARG A 187 -27.55 2.96 -24.64
CA ARG A 187 -28.32 2.61 -25.85
C ARG A 187 -29.80 2.47 -25.58
N LYS A 188 -30.20 1.84 -24.47
CA LYS A 188 -31.62 1.78 -24.05
C LYS A 188 -32.21 3.18 -23.87
N VAL A 189 -31.44 4.11 -23.31
CA VAL A 189 -31.83 5.54 -23.22
C VAL A 189 -31.99 6.15 -24.61
N LEU A 190 -31.07 5.91 -25.54
CA LEU A 190 -31.21 6.38 -26.92
C LEU A 190 -32.46 5.81 -27.63
N ASP A 191 -32.72 4.52 -27.46
CA ASP A 191 -33.85 3.82 -28.08
C ASP A 191 -35.18 4.33 -27.53
N SER A 192 -35.25 4.68 -26.24
CA SER A 192 -36.46 5.22 -25.61
C SER A 192 -36.91 6.56 -26.20
N PHE A 193 -36.00 7.36 -26.76
CA PHE A 193 -36.38 8.58 -27.48
C PHE A 193 -37.10 8.33 -28.80
N THR A 194 -37.03 7.11 -29.32
CA THR A 194 -37.68 6.71 -30.58
C THR A 194 -38.99 5.93 -30.35
N GLY A 195 -39.33 5.61 -29.10
CA GLY A 195 -40.52 4.83 -28.74
C GLY A 195 -41.43 5.55 -27.74
N ASP A 196 -42.58 4.92 -27.42
CA ASP A 196 -43.57 5.46 -26.47
C ASP A 196 -43.17 5.27 -24.98
N ILE A 197 -41.98 4.73 -24.71
CA ILE A 197 -41.52 4.42 -23.35
C ILE A 197 -40.63 5.59 -22.88
N PRO A 198 -40.95 6.25 -21.75
CA PRO A 198 -40.11 7.32 -21.24
C PRO A 198 -38.70 6.80 -20.90
N PRO A 199 -37.65 7.61 -21.16
CA PRO A 199 -36.28 7.22 -20.84
C PRO A 199 -36.13 6.92 -19.36
N ASN A 200 -35.70 5.70 -19.04
CA ASN A 200 -35.35 5.31 -17.69
C ASN A 200 -33.86 5.59 -17.45
N TYR A 201 -33.54 6.80 -17.02
CA TYR A 201 -32.20 7.15 -16.57
C TYR A 201 -31.91 6.43 -15.24
N CYS A 202 -30.65 5.99 -15.04
CA CYS A 202 -30.22 5.26 -13.84
C CYS A 202 -30.81 5.88 -12.55
N ASP A 203 -31.59 5.08 -11.82
CA ASP A 203 -32.22 5.46 -10.54
C ASP A 203 -33.04 6.78 -10.56
N GLY A 204 -33.66 7.12 -11.71
CA GLY A 204 -34.51 8.31 -11.83
C GLY A 204 -33.71 9.63 -11.95
N MET A 205 -32.44 9.55 -12.35
CA MET A 205 -31.59 10.71 -12.58
C MET A 205 -32.14 11.63 -13.69
N GLU A 206 -31.93 12.93 -13.55
CA GLU A 206 -32.29 13.89 -14.61
C GLU A 206 -31.39 13.75 -15.87
N PRO A 207 -31.86 14.17 -17.06
CA PRO A 207 -31.14 13.97 -18.32
C PRO A 207 -29.73 14.62 -18.38
N LEU A 208 -29.58 15.86 -17.89
CA LEU A 208 -28.30 16.57 -17.93
C LEU A 208 -27.27 15.99 -16.95
N PRO A 209 -27.59 15.74 -15.67
CA PRO A 209 -26.69 15.01 -14.77
C PRO A 209 -26.25 13.66 -15.33
N TYR A 210 -27.17 12.90 -15.96
CA TYR A 210 -26.82 11.62 -16.59
C TYR A 210 -25.76 11.80 -17.67
N LEU A 211 -25.90 12.82 -18.52
CA LEU A 211 -24.98 13.13 -19.60
C LEU A 211 -23.59 13.55 -19.08
N VAL A 212 -23.54 14.43 -18.08
CA VAL A 212 -22.28 14.91 -17.46
C VAL A 212 -21.59 13.78 -16.67
N CYS A 213 -22.34 13.02 -15.89
CA CYS A 213 -21.82 11.85 -15.18
C CYS A 213 -21.24 10.82 -16.14
N SER A 214 -21.87 10.63 -17.31
CA SER A 214 -21.39 9.69 -18.33
C SER A 214 -20.01 10.08 -18.87
N VAL A 215 -19.79 11.35 -19.21
CA VAL A 215 -18.47 11.81 -19.71
C VAL A 215 -17.41 11.69 -18.62
N THR A 216 -17.69 12.17 -17.40
CA THR A 216 -16.72 12.14 -16.30
C THR A 216 -16.39 10.72 -15.83
N TYR A 217 -17.36 9.80 -15.90
CA TYR A 217 -17.13 8.36 -15.66
C TYR A 217 -16.14 7.80 -16.68
N LEU A 218 -16.35 8.07 -17.98
CA LEU A 218 -15.47 7.58 -19.04
C LEU A 218 -14.08 8.22 -18.99
N GLN A 219 -13.95 9.49 -18.61
CA GLN A 219 -12.66 10.14 -18.36
C GLN A 219 -11.91 9.46 -17.22
N THR A 220 -12.61 9.19 -16.10
CA THR A 220 -12.03 8.45 -14.97
C THR A 220 -11.53 7.07 -15.42
N LYS A 221 -12.28 6.39 -16.29
CA LYS A 221 -11.91 5.08 -16.86
C LYS A 221 -10.73 5.18 -17.81
N ALA A 222 -10.65 6.22 -18.64
CA ALA A 222 -9.51 6.47 -19.51
C ALA A 222 -8.23 6.76 -18.70
N GLN A 223 -8.32 7.54 -17.63
CA GLN A 223 -7.21 7.81 -16.70
C GLN A 223 -6.73 6.53 -15.98
N LEU A 224 -7.65 5.66 -15.56
CA LEU A 224 -7.29 4.34 -15.01
C LEU A 224 -6.54 3.47 -16.04
N CYS A 225 -6.94 3.52 -17.31
CA CYS A 225 -6.20 2.81 -18.37
C CYS A 225 -4.81 3.39 -18.60
N GLN A 226 -4.66 4.71 -18.54
CA GLN A 226 -3.35 5.36 -18.66
C GLN A 226 -2.43 4.94 -17.50
N ALA A 227 -2.97 4.89 -16.27
CA ALA A 227 -2.26 4.37 -15.11
C ALA A 227 -1.87 2.90 -15.29
N ASP A 228 -2.78 2.04 -15.77
CA ASP A 228 -2.47 0.62 -16.03
C ASP A 228 -1.35 0.45 -17.08
N VAL A 229 -1.34 1.27 -18.14
CA VAL A 229 -0.26 1.29 -19.15
C VAL A 229 1.06 1.71 -18.51
N ALA A 230 1.06 2.76 -17.70
CA ALA A 230 2.26 3.22 -17.00
C ALA A 230 2.79 2.16 -16.01
N ASP A 231 1.91 1.53 -15.24
CA ASP A 231 2.23 0.44 -14.30
C ASP A 231 2.74 -0.81 -15.02
N PHE A 232 2.17 -1.13 -16.19
CA PHE A 232 2.67 -2.19 -17.04
C PHE A 232 4.09 -1.89 -17.54
N HIS A 233 4.36 -0.66 -17.99
CA HIS A 233 5.70 -0.24 -18.40
C HIS A 233 6.68 -0.24 -17.23
N LEU A 234 6.25 0.20 -16.05
CA LEU A 234 7.04 0.13 -14.83
C LEU A 234 7.44 -1.31 -14.54
N SER A 235 6.47 -2.20 -14.38
CA SER A 235 6.70 -3.60 -14.00
C SER A 235 7.56 -4.38 -14.99
N ARG A 236 7.37 -4.16 -16.31
CA ARG A 236 8.03 -4.97 -17.35
C ARG A 236 9.36 -4.41 -17.82
N THR A 237 9.53 -3.10 -17.83
CA THR A 237 10.68 -2.45 -18.49
C THR A 237 11.50 -1.60 -17.55
N LEU A 238 10.85 -0.79 -16.71
CA LEU A 238 11.57 0.20 -15.90
C LEU A 238 12.09 -0.41 -14.60
N ALA A 239 11.27 -1.16 -13.86
CA ALA A 239 11.64 -1.73 -12.56
C ALA A 239 12.89 -2.63 -12.62
N PRO A 240 13.07 -3.55 -13.60
CA PRO A 240 14.32 -4.30 -13.72
C PRO A 240 15.56 -3.42 -13.96
N ARG A 241 15.41 -2.33 -14.73
CA ARG A 241 16.51 -1.38 -15.00
C ARG A 241 16.82 -0.52 -13.78
N ILE A 242 15.78 -0.04 -13.11
CA ILE A 242 15.88 0.71 -11.85
C ILE A 242 16.54 -0.18 -10.79
N GLN A 243 16.19 -1.46 -10.68
CA GLN A 243 16.81 -2.36 -9.72
C GLN A 243 18.32 -2.55 -9.97
N ALA A 244 18.74 -2.63 -11.24
CA ALA A 244 20.15 -2.76 -11.60
C ALA A 244 20.97 -1.49 -11.35
N LEU A 245 20.36 -0.31 -11.46
CA LEU A 245 21.04 1.00 -11.40
C LEU A 245 20.72 1.80 -10.13
N GLY A 246 19.76 1.35 -9.33
CA GLY A 246 19.15 2.12 -8.25
C GLY A 246 20.06 2.30 -7.05
N VAL A 247 20.77 1.25 -6.63
CA VAL A 247 21.71 1.29 -5.49
C VAL A 247 22.77 2.40 -5.65
N PRO A 248 23.54 2.48 -6.76
CA PRO A 248 24.51 3.56 -6.93
C PRO A 248 23.85 4.93 -7.09
N TYR A 249 22.67 5.00 -7.72
CA TYR A 249 21.92 6.27 -7.85
C TYR A 249 21.46 6.81 -6.48
N GLU A 250 20.82 5.98 -5.66
CA GLU A 250 20.33 6.36 -4.33
C GLU A 250 21.49 6.78 -3.41
N ARG A 251 22.62 6.06 -3.45
CA ARG A 251 23.85 6.48 -2.76
C ARG A 251 24.32 7.87 -3.19
N ASN A 252 24.36 8.14 -4.50
CA ASN A 252 24.78 9.45 -5.04
C ASN A 252 23.83 10.56 -4.59
N VAL A 253 22.52 10.34 -4.68
CA VAL A 253 21.51 11.31 -4.22
C VAL A 253 21.63 11.57 -2.71
N PHE A 254 21.83 10.51 -1.91
CA PHE A 254 22.05 10.64 -0.47
C PHE A 254 23.33 11.45 -0.16
N GLN A 255 24.44 11.12 -0.81
CA GLN A 255 25.71 11.84 -0.63
C GLN A 255 25.58 13.32 -0.98
N LYS A 256 24.89 13.65 -2.08
CA LYS A 256 24.62 15.05 -2.46
C LYS A 256 23.73 15.76 -1.43
N ARG A 257 22.68 15.08 -0.95
CA ARG A 257 21.73 15.64 0.02
C ARG A 257 22.41 16.01 1.35
N PHE A 258 23.39 15.23 1.78
CA PHE A 258 24.11 15.42 3.05
C PHE A 258 25.53 15.97 2.87
N GLU A 259 25.88 16.45 1.67
CA GLU A 259 27.18 17.05 1.36
C GLU A 259 28.38 16.14 1.72
N LEU A 260 28.25 14.83 1.46
CA LEU A 260 29.28 13.81 1.75
C LEU A 260 30.29 13.64 0.61
N VAL A 261 30.33 14.58 -0.34
CA VAL A 261 31.24 14.59 -1.48
C VAL A 261 32.13 15.82 -1.33
N ASP A 262 33.44 15.64 -1.49
CA ASP A 262 34.40 16.74 -1.46
C ASP A 262 34.23 17.65 -2.68
N SER A 263 34.75 18.88 -2.58
CA SER A 263 34.76 19.89 -3.65
C SER A 263 35.30 19.38 -4.98
N ASP A 264 36.19 18.39 -4.95
CA ASP A 264 36.85 17.78 -6.10
C ASP A 264 36.06 16.58 -6.69
N GLY A 265 34.86 16.29 -6.18
CA GLY A 265 34.07 15.11 -6.55
C GLY A 265 34.62 13.79 -5.98
N GLY A 266 35.64 13.87 -5.12
CA GLY A 266 36.14 12.75 -4.33
C GLY A 266 35.17 12.39 -3.20
N MET A 267 35.10 11.12 -2.83
CA MET A 267 34.24 10.70 -1.71
C MET A 267 34.86 11.14 -0.38
N ALA A 268 34.23 12.11 0.32
CA ALA A 268 34.60 12.56 1.67
C ALA A 268 34.49 11.45 2.75
N ILE A 269 34.01 10.28 2.34
CA ILE A 269 33.75 9.06 3.10
C ILE A 269 35.04 8.45 3.72
N GLY A 270 36.20 9.02 3.40
CA GLY A 270 37.46 8.73 4.11
C GLY A 270 37.47 9.27 5.54
N ASP A 271 36.84 10.42 5.80
CA ASP A 271 36.79 11.03 7.12
C ASP A 271 35.45 10.76 7.83
N VAL A 272 35.46 9.74 8.69
CA VAL A 272 34.29 9.33 9.49
C VAL A 272 33.79 10.45 10.39
N LYS A 273 34.67 11.35 10.87
CA LYS A 273 34.27 12.45 11.76
C LYS A 273 33.47 13.50 10.99
N ALA A 274 33.92 13.87 9.81
CA ALA A 274 33.17 14.76 8.92
C ALA A 274 31.79 14.17 8.56
N VAL A 275 31.72 12.86 8.26
CA VAL A 275 30.43 12.17 8.01
C VAL A 275 29.54 12.20 9.25
N ALA A 276 30.09 11.94 10.45
CA ALA A 276 29.35 11.96 11.71
C ALA A 276 28.78 13.35 12.06
N GLU A 277 29.48 14.43 11.69
CA GLU A 277 29.00 15.80 11.84
C GLU A 277 27.82 16.12 10.90
N LYS A 278 27.85 15.59 9.68
CA LYS A 278 26.78 15.77 8.68
C LYS A 278 25.56 14.86 8.93
N LEU A 279 25.74 13.75 9.63
CA LEU A 279 24.70 12.77 9.97
C LEU A 279 24.56 12.60 11.49
N PRO A 280 24.19 13.66 12.23
CA PRO A 280 24.19 13.66 13.68
C PRO A 280 23.26 12.61 14.31
N VAL A 281 22.10 12.34 13.70
CA VAL A 281 21.14 11.36 14.24
C VAL A 281 21.65 9.94 14.04
N THR A 282 22.17 9.62 12.85
CA THR A 282 22.81 8.34 12.55
C THR A 282 24.00 8.11 13.48
N TRP A 283 24.81 9.14 13.75
CA TRP A 283 25.93 9.03 14.67
C TRP A 283 25.49 8.78 16.11
N GLY A 284 24.50 9.53 16.61
CA GLY A 284 23.92 9.30 17.93
C GLY A 284 23.37 7.88 18.09
N TRP A 285 22.67 7.39 17.07
CA TRP A 285 22.17 6.02 17.00
C TRP A 285 23.31 4.98 17.04
N VAL A 286 24.37 5.17 16.24
CA VAL A 286 25.55 4.29 16.24
C VAL A 286 26.24 4.25 17.59
N LYS A 287 26.47 5.41 18.21
CA LYS A 287 27.05 5.48 19.56
C LYS A 287 26.19 4.75 20.59
N GLY A 288 24.89 4.97 20.57
CA GLY A 288 23.95 4.32 21.48
C GLY A 288 23.97 2.78 21.34
N MET A 289 24.09 2.26 20.12
CA MET A 289 24.24 0.82 19.89
C MET A 289 25.53 0.25 20.50
N VAL A 290 26.66 0.92 20.26
CA VAL A 290 27.98 0.46 20.72
C VAL A 290 28.08 0.52 22.24
N GLN A 291 27.63 1.61 22.86
CA GLN A 291 27.62 1.78 24.33
C GLN A 291 26.77 0.73 25.03
N LYS A 292 25.61 0.35 24.47
CA LYS A 292 24.78 -0.73 25.03
C LYS A 292 25.43 -2.12 24.92
N ASN A 293 26.50 -2.27 24.13
CA ASN A 293 27.14 -3.54 23.82
C ASN A 293 28.67 -3.50 24.02
N GLU A 294 29.14 -2.82 25.06
CA GLU A 294 30.58 -2.68 25.38
C GLU A 294 31.33 -4.03 25.48
N SER A 295 30.62 -5.10 25.89
CA SER A 295 31.21 -6.45 25.93
C SER A 295 31.67 -6.98 24.57
N LEU A 296 31.17 -6.43 23.45
CA LEU A 296 31.48 -6.86 22.09
C LEU A 296 32.51 -5.97 21.37
N LEU A 297 33.11 -4.98 22.05
CA LEU A 297 34.00 -3.99 21.40
C LEU A 297 35.17 -4.63 20.63
N GLY A 298 35.74 -5.72 21.14
CA GLY A 298 36.81 -6.46 20.45
C GLY A 298 36.33 -7.06 19.13
N ASP A 299 35.20 -7.76 19.16
CA ASP A 299 34.62 -8.43 18.00
C ASP A 299 34.12 -7.42 16.95
N LEU A 300 33.54 -6.31 17.39
CA LEU A 300 33.06 -5.23 16.51
C LEU A 300 34.19 -4.60 15.69
N ARG A 301 35.40 -4.50 16.25
CA ARG A 301 36.58 -3.98 15.54
C ARG A 301 37.09 -4.98 14.48
N GLN A 302 36.95 -6.27 14.73
CA GLN A 302 37.58 -7.32 13.91
C GLN A 302 36.63 -7.96 12.88
N SER A 303 35.32 -7.99 13.15
CA SER A 303 34.35 -8.76 12.37
C SER A 303 33.26 -7.86 11.79
N GLU A 304 33.20 -7.80 10.45
CA GLU A 304 32.12 -7.13 9.73
C GLU A 304 30.77 -7.79 9.98
N GLU A 305 30.74 -9.12 10.00
CA GLU A 305 29.53 -9.89 10.31
C GLU A 305 28.96 -9.51 11.69
N THR A 306 29.83 -9.30 12.69
CA THR A 306 29.39 -8.89 14.03
C THR A 306 28.83 -7.47 14.02
N ARG A 307 29.40 -6.55 13.23
CA ARG A 307 28.85 -5.19 13.05
C ARG A 307 27.48 -5.23 12.36
N VAL A 308 27.32 -6.03 11.31
CA VAL A 308 26.02 -6.20 10.63
C VAL A 308 24.98 -6.77 11.60
N LYS A 309 25.33 -7.79 12.40
CA LYS A 309 24.45 -8.35 13.43
C LYS A 309 24.08 -7.32 14.51
N LEU A 310 25.02 -6.47 14.94
CA LEU A 310 24.74 -5.39 15.88
C LEU A 310 23.71 -4.41 15.29
N VAL A 311 23.92 -3.96 14.05
CA VAL A 311 23.01 -3.06 13.34
C VAL A 311 21.62 -3.68 13.19
N GLN A 312 21.53 -4.95 12.79
CA GLN A 312 20.27 -5.65 12.58
C GLN A 312 19.51 -5.93 13.89
N ALA A 313 20.17 -6.47 14.91
CA ALA A 313 19.49 -6.91 16.13
C ALA A 313 19.28 -5.78 17.15
N VAL A 314 20.29 -4.94 17.37
CA VAL A 314 20.23 -3.88 18.38
C VAL A 314 19.81 -2.55 17.76
N GLY A 315 20.43 -2.20 16.64
CA GLY A 315 20.14 -0.94 15.95
C GLY A 315 18.72 -0.87 15.44
N TRP A 316 18.36 -1.85 14.63
CA TRP A 316 17.11 -1.88 13.92
C TRP A 316 15.96 -2.37 14.79
N VAL A 317 16.02 -3.61 15.31
CA VAL A 317 14.92 -4.15 16.12
C VAL A 317 14.74 -3.34 17.40
N ASP A 318 15.77 -3.23 18.24
CA ASP A 318 15.58 -2.66 19.57
C ASP A 318 15.47 -1.13 19.57
N SER A 319 16.27 -0.46 18.73
CA SER A 319 16.37 1.01 18.79
C SER A 319 15.46 1.72 17.80
N ILE A 320 14.96 1.07 16.75
CA ILE A 320 14.07 1.69 15.75
C ILE A 320 12.67 1.07 15.76
N LEU A 321 12.53 -0.25 15.65
CA LEU A 321 11.20 -0.87 15.57
C LEU A 321 10.50 -0.92 16.93
N PHE A 322 11.24 -1.20 18.00
CA PHE A 322 10.64 -1.39 19.31
C PHE A 322 11.14 -0.37 20.35
N LEU A 323 11.51 0.85 19.93
CA LEU A 323 11.86 1.92 20.86
C LEU A 323 10.65 2.26 21.76
N ARG A 324 10.83 2.20 23.08
CA ARG A 324 9.78 2.51 24.06
C ARG A 324 9.54 4.01 24.12
N SER A 325 8.29 4.43 23.93
CA SER A 325 7.86 5.85 23.99
C SER A 325 8.04 6.52 25.36
N GLY A 326 8.59 5.84 26.38
CA GLY A 326 8.87 6.41 27.71
C GLY A 326 10.34 6.36 28.13
N GLU A 327 11.26 5.93 27.25
CA GLU A 327 12.70 6.01 27.53
C GLU A 327 13.29 7.38 27.15
N THR A 328 12.62 8.11 26.26
CA THR A 328 12.81 9.55 26.07
C THR A 328 11.87 10.27 27.05
N ASN A 329 12.28 11.43 27.57
CA ASN A 329 11.50 12.19 28.54
C ASN A 329 10.16 12.66 27.92
N GLY A 330 9.14 11.80 27.94
CA GLY A 330 7.71 12.08 27.72
C GLY A 330 7.26 12.49 26.32
N ASP A 331 8.02 13.31 25.59
CA ASP A 331 7.52 14.04 24.41
C ASP A 331 8.48 14.08 23.21
N GLU A 332 9.68 13.49 23.29
CA GLU A 332 10.61 13.56 22.16
C GLU A 332 10.22 12.55 21.06
N PRO A 333 10.02 13.03 19.82
CA PRO A 333 9.70 12.17 18.68
C PRO A 333 10.84 11.17 18.46
N VAL A 334 10.50 9.94 18.07
CA VAL A 334 11.50 8.93 17.68
C VAL A 334 12.34 9.51 16.54
N HIS A 335 13.60 9.84 16.82
CA HIS A 335 14.53 10.35 15.82
C HIS A 335 14.94 9.20 14.90
N ILE A 336 14.42 9.21 13.67
CA ILE A 336 14.79 8.25 12.63
C ILE A 336 16.16 8.67 12.06
N PRO A 337 17.17 7.77 12.06
CA PRO A 337 18.45 8.02 11.41
C PRO A 337 18.28 8.47 9.96
N GLU A 338 19.14 9.39 9.51
CA GLU A 338 19.11 9.93 8.16
C GLU A 338 19.17 8.81 7.09
N VAL A 339 19.91 7.73 7.37
CA VAL A 339 20.02 6.54 6.52
C VAL A 339 18.72 5.74 6.35
N LEU A 340 17.67 6.06 7.11
CA LEU A 340 16.34 5.42 7.09
C LEU A 340 15.23 6.42 6.73
N VAL A 341 15.56 7.61 6.22
CA VAL A 341 14.58 8.68 5.97
C VAL A 341 13.52 8.31 4.93
N LEU A 342 13.86 7.45 3.96
CA LEU A 342 12.92 6.97 2.94
C LEU A 342 12.00 5.85 3.46
N ASP A 343 12.32 5.27 4.62
CA ASP A 343 11.61 4.14 5.22
C ASP A 343 10.68 4.55 6.37
N VAL A 344 10.47 5.85 6.60
CA VAL A 344 9.68 6.36 7.73
C VAL A 344 8.28 5.75 7.76
N ASP A 345 7.60 5.66 6.62
CA ASP A 345 6.24 5.10 6.55
C ASP A 345 6.23 3.57 6.68
N ASN A 346 7.24 2.87 6.14
CA ASN A 346 7.43 1.44 6.38
C ASN A 346 7.64 1.17 7.88
N ILE A 347 8.49 1.95 8.54
CA ILE A 347 8.77 1.86 9.98
C ILE A 347 7.50 2.09 10.78
N ARG A 348 6.74 3.15 10.49
CA ARG A 348 5.45 3.43 11.15
C ARG A 348 4.47 2.27 10.98
N SER A 349 4.30 1.79 9.75
CA SER A 349 3.40 0.67 9.45
C SER A 349 3.80 -0.60 10.21
N ILE A 350 5.09 -0.95 10.24
CA ILE A 350 5.59 -2.11 11.00
C ILE A 350 5.33 -1.92 12.50
N ARG A 351 5.61 -0.73 13.06
CA ARG A 351 5.38 -0.40 14.47
C ARG A 351 3.90 -0.46 14.86
N ASP A 352 3.02 0.01 13.97
CA ASP A 352 1.59 -0.02 14.20
C ASP A 352 1.06 -1.46 14.15
N ALA A 353 1.49 -2.26 13.17
CA ALA A 353 1.13 -3.67 13.08
C ALA A 353 1.59 -4.47 14.31
N THR A 354 2.83 -4.28 14.77
CA THR A 354 3.35 -4.98 15.96
C THR A 354 2.63 -4.56 17.24
N ARG A 355 2.34 -3.26 17.41
CA ARG A 355 1.58 -2.74 18.56
C ARG A 355 0.17 -3.31 18.60
N VAL A 356 -0.56 -3.25 17.49
CA VAL A 356 -1.92 -3.80 17.39
C VAL A 356 -1.90 -5.30 17.67
N ALA A 357 -0.93 -6.04 17.12
CA ALA A 357 -0.83 -7.47 17.33
C ALA A 357 -0.49 -7.85 18.78
N VAL A 358 0.40 -7.10 19.45
CA VAL A 358 0.72 -7.31 20.87
C VAL A 358 -0.51 -7.10 21.74
N THR A 359 -1.19 -5.96 21.57
CA THR A 359 -2.42 -5.66 22.33
C THR A 359 -3.51 -6.69 22.03
N GLY A 360 -3.78 -6.97 20.76
CA GLY A 360 -4.83 -7.90 20.37
C GLY A 360 -4.58 -9.33 20.83
N SER A 361 -3.31 -9.78 20.81
CA SER A 361 -2.95 -11.10 21.32
C SER A 361 -3.07 -11.18 22.85
N ALA A 362 -2.76 -10.10 23.59
CA ALA A 362 -3.01 -10.04 25.03
C ALA A 362 -4.52 -10.11 25.34
N LEU A 363 -5.34 -9.38 24.59
CA LEU A 363 -6.80 -9.42 24.74
C LEU A 363 -7.38 -10.81 24.44
N ALA A 364 -6.90 -11.45 23.38
CA ALA A 364 -7.30 -12.81 23.02
C ALA A 364 -6.88 -13.85 24.07
N LEU A 365 -5.70 -13.65 24.67
CA LEU A 365 -5.22 -14.48 25.79
C LEU A 365 -6.14 -14.35 27.01
N HIS A 366 -6.54 -13.12 27.35
CA HIS A 366 -7.51 -12.88 28.42
C HIS A 366 -8.86 -13.53 28.10
N ALA A 367 -9.38 -13.33 26.89
CA ALA A 367 -10.63 -13.96 26.46
C ALA A 367 -10.61 -15.49 26.60
N SER A 368 -9.50 -16.11 26.21
CA SER A 368 -9.31 -17.57 26.33
C SER A 368 -9.27 -18.02 27.79
N THR A 369 -8.49 -17.31 28.61
CA THR A 369 -8.32 -17.61 30.04
C THR A 369 -9.65 -17.55 30.78
N PHE A 370 -10.48 -16.54 30.51
CA PHE A 370 -11.79 -16.40 31.14
C PHE A 370 -12.87 -17.28 30.51
N GLY A 371 -12.76 -17.60 29.21
CA GLY A 371 -13.64 -18.53 28.50
C GLY A 371 -13.35 -20.01 28.80
N GLY A 372 -12.37 -20.34 29.64
CA GLY A 372 -12.01 -21.74 29.94
C GLY A 372 -11.38 -22.50 28.76
N GLY A 373 -11.14 -21.83 27.63
CA GLY A 373 -10.32 -22.34 26.54
C GLY A 373 -8.85 -22.22 26.95
N GLY A 374 -8.16 -23.34 27.14
CA GLY A 374 -6.72 -23.31 27.40
C GLY A 374 -5.97 -22.53 26.30
N ASN A 375 -4.74 -22.09 26.59
CA ASN A 375 -3.92 -21.33 25.63
C ASN A 375 -3.77 -22.01 24.24
N ASP A 376 -3.89 -23.34 24.19
CA ASP A 376 -3.81 -24.12 22.97
C ASP A 376 -5.00 -23.92 22.02
N THR A 377 -6.16 -23.49 22.52
CA THR A 377 -7.40 -23.38 21.72
C THR A 377 -7.27 -22.33 20.61
N LEU A 378 -6.61 -21.19 20.88
CA LEU A 378 -6.32 -20.16 19.88
C LEU A 378 -4.96 -20.33 19.19
N ALA A 379 -4.06 -21.15 19.75
CA ALA A 379 -2.69 -21.35 19.25
C ALA A 379 -2.53 -22.56 18.30
N SER A 380 -3.57 -23.41 18.17
CA SER A 380 -3.52 -24.64 17.38
C SER A 380 -3.33 -24.37 15.89
N THR A 381 -2.07 -24.44 15.44
CA THR A 381 -1.70 -24.38 14.02
C THR A 381 -2.31 -25.57 13.29
N GLY A 382 -3.32 -25.32 12.45
CA GLY A 382 -3.85 -26.31 11.50
C GLY A 382 -5.21 -26.92 11.85
N GLN A 383 -5.80 -26.62 13.01
CA GLN A 383 -7.20 -26.97 13.29
C GLN A 383 -8.06 -25.72 13.15
N ALA A 384 -9.01 -25.74 12.21
CA ALA A 384 -9.93 -24.63 12.03
C ALA A 384 -10.73 -24.39 13.31
N LEU A 385 -10.74 -23.15 13.80
CA LEU A 385 -11.59 -22.75 14.92
C LEU A 385 -13.06 -22.99 14.55
N PRO A 386 -13.93 -23.31 15.52
CA PRO A 386 -15.37 -23.33 15.29
C PRO A 386 -15.83 -22.01 14.66
N ALA A 387 -16.72 -22.08 13.66
CA ALA A 387 -17.11 -20.92 12.87
C ALA A 387 -17.64 -19.74 13.71
N HIS A 388 -18.32 -20.03 14.84
CA HIS A 388 -18.81 -19.00 15.75
C HIS A 388 -17.68 -18.29 16.50
N VAL A 389 -16.62 -19.01 16.91
CA VAL A 389 -15.42 -18.42 17.53
C VAL A 389 -14.66 -17.59 16.50
N GLU A 390 -14.50 -18.09 15.27
CA GLU A 390 -13.81 -17.35 14.21
C GLU A 390 -14.56 -16.04 13.86
N ALA A 391 -15.90 -16.05 13.87
CA ALA A 391 -16.70 -14.86 13.69
C ALA A 391 -16.47 -13.81 14.79
N LYS A 392 -16.39 -14.22 16.07
CA LYS A 392 -16.11 -13.30 17.19
C LYS A 392 -14.67 -12.81 17.20
N LYS A 393 -13.72 -13.67 16.82
CA LYS A 393 -12.32 -13.29 16.61
C LYS A 393 -12.21 -12.22 15.51
N LYS A 394 -12.88 -12.42 14.37
CA LYS A 394 -12.93 -11.42 13.29
C LYS A 394 -13.56 -10.11 13.76
N HIS A 395 -14.65 -10.19 14.53
CA HIS A 395 -15.28 -8.99 15.09
C HIS A 395 -14.31 -8.19 15.98
N LEU A 396 -13.54 -8.85 16.84
CA LEU A 396 -12.51 -8.18 17.65
C LEU A 396 -11.45 -7.48 16.77
N LEU A 397 -10.95 -8.17 15.73
CA LEU A 397 -9.99 -7.57 14.79
C LEU A 397 -10.57 -6.34 14.10
N ASP A 398 -11.81 -6.43 13.63
CA ASP A 398 -12.52 -5.33 12.98
C ASP A 398 -12.66 -4.14 13.94
N VAL A 399 -13.12 -4.35 15.18
CA VAL A 399 -13.24 -3.28 16.18
C VAL A 399 -11.89 -2.63 16.46
N MET A 400 -10.82 -3.42 16.61
CA MET A 400 -9.48 -2.90 16.86
C MET A 400 -8.94 -2.04 15.71
N ALA A 401 -9.27 -2.35 14.47
CA ALA A 401 -8.85 -1.58 13.30
C ALA A 401 -9.46 -0.15 13.24
N HIS A 402 -10.62 0.09 13.87
CA HIS A 402 -11.35 1.36 13.81
C HIS A 402 -10.96 2.36 14.91
N ARG A 403 -9.66 2.49 15.22
CA ARG A 403 -9.16 3.37 16.28
C ARG A 403 -9.40 4.87 16.01
N ALA A 404 -9.39 5.28 14.74
CA ALA A 404 -9.34 6.69 14.35
C ALA A 404 -10.67 7.46 14.45
N THR A 405 -11.79 6.78 14.69
CA THR A 405 -13.14 7.37 14.51
C THR A 405 -13.93 7.57 15.79
N ALA A 406 -13.39 7.22 16.96
CA ALA A 406 -14.12 7.24 18.23
C ALA A 406 -13.34 7.94 19.35
N ASN A 407 -14.07 8.49 20.32
CA ASN A 407 -13.53 8.85 21.63
C ASN A 407 -12.82 7.63 22.25
N GLN A 408 -11.65 7.83 22.86
CA GLN A 408 -10.81 6.77 23.45
C GLN A 408 -11.61 5.87 24.40
N ASP A 409 -12.45 6.43 25.28
CA ASP A 409 -13.28 5.64 26.21
C ASP A 409 -14.30 4.75 25.47
N LEU A 410 -14.94 5.31 24.43
CA LEU A 410 -15.94 4.60 23.63
C LEU A 410 -15.29 3.48 22.80
N TYR A 411 -14.08 3.72 22.29
CA TYR A 411 -13.26 2.71 21.63
C TYR A 411 -12.87 1.58 22.61
N GLU A 412 -12.37 1.93 23.80
CA GLU A 412 -12.04 0.95 24.84
C GLU A 412 -13.25 0.11 25.25
N ASP A 413 -14.43 0.70 25.37
CA ASP A 413 -15.68 0.00 25.70
C ASP A 413 -16.09 -0.99 24.59
N ARG A 414 -16.04 -0.57 23.32
CA ARG A 414 -16.33 -1.46 22.18
C ARG A 414 -15.38 -2.64 22.10
N VAL A 415 -14.09 -2.40 22.34
CA VAL A 415 -13.09 -3.48 22.39
C VAL A 415 -13.39 -4.42 23.56
N ALA A 416 -13.72 -3.88 24.73
CA ALA A 416 -14.07 -4.67 25.90
C ALA A 416 -15.30 -5.56 25.67
N GLU A 417 -16.32 -5.07 24.95
CA GLU A 417 -17.48 -5.85 24.54
C GLU A 417 -17.09 -6.98 23.59
N ALA A 418 -16.34 -6.70 22.53
CA ALA A 418 -15.89 -7.72 21.58
C ALA A 418 -15.03 -8.82 22.25
N VAL A 419 -14.21 -8.47 23.24
CA VAL A 419 -13.42 -9.42 24.03
C VAL A 419 -14.32 -10.31 24.90
N VAL A 420 -15.37 -9.76 25.51
CA VAL A 420 -16.36 -10.54 26.28
C VAL A 420 -17.12 -11.49 25.37
N GLU A 421 -17.54 -11.05 24.18
CA GLU A 421 -18.22 -11.91 23.22
C GLU A 421 -17.34 -13.07 22.74
N LEU A 422 -16.04 -12.81 22.54
CA LEU A 422 -15.07 -13.86 22.22
C LEU A 422 -14.90 -14.85 23.37
N ALA A 423 -14.79 -14.36 24.61
CA ALA A 423 -14.67 -15.20 25.79
C ALA A 423 -15.91 -16.08 26.01
N ASP A 424 -17.11 -15.54 25.78
CA ASP A 424 -18.38 -16.27 25.88
C ASP A 424 -18.48 -17.35 24.80
N ALA A 425 -18.05 -17.05 23.56
CA ALA A 425 -18.00 -18.01 22.46
C ALA A 425 -17.00 -19.16 22.69
N LEU A 426 -15.93 -18.91 23.45
CA LEU A 426 -14.95 -19.92 23.87
C LEU A 426 -15.45 -20.75 25.07
N SER A 427 -16.38 -20.22 25.85
CA SER A 427 -16.91 -20.85 27.05
C SER A 427 -17.94 -21.93 26.73
N MET A 428 -17.90 -23.02 27.51
CA MET A 428 -18.92 -24.07 27.48
C MET A 428 -20.19 -23.66 28.25
N SER A 429 -20.15 -22.54 28.98
CA SER A 429 -21.26 -21.99 29.78
C SER A 429 -21.26 -20.47 29.75
N SER A 430 -22.42 -19.82 29.93
CA SER A 430 -22.49 -18.36 30.01
C SER A 430 -21.54 -17.79 31.09
N LEU A 431 -20.79 -16.75 30.74
CA LEU A 431 -19.91 -16.08 31.70
C LEU A 431 -20.72 -15.41 32.83
N SER A 432 -20.23 -15.50 34.07
CA SER A 432 -20.85 -14.79 35.20
C SER A 432 -20.62 -13.28 35.12
N SER A 433 -21.50 -12.47 35.73
CA SER A 433 -21.37 -11.00 35.73
C SER A 433 -20.04 -10.53 36.29
N THR A 434 -19.55 -11.17 37.37
CA THR A 434 -18.25 -10.85 37.99
C THR A 434 -17.06 -11.10 37.04
N VAL A 435 -17.13 -12.17 36.24
CA VAL A 435 -16.11 -12.47 35.23
C VAL A 435 -16.15 -11.44 34.10
N VAL A 436 -17.34 -11.07 33.64
CA VAL A 436 -17.52 -10.04 32.61
C VAL A 436 -16.94 -8.70 33.05
N GLU A 437 -17.24 -8.23 34.27
CA GLU A 437 -16.69 -6.97 34.79
C GLU A 437 -15.16 -7.02 34.92
N THR A 438 -14.63 -8.14 35.41
CA THR A 438 -13.17 -8.34 35.54
C THR A 438 -12.49 -8.33 34.17
N LEU A 439 -13.07 -9.01 33.18
CA LEU A 439 -12.55 -9.06 31.81
C LEU A 439 -12.59 -7.67 31.16
N LYS A 440 -13.69 -6.92 31.31
CA LYS A 440 -13.76 -5.53 30.82
C LYS A 440 -12.69 -4.65 31.45
N SER A 441 -12.48 -4.76 32.77
CA SER A 441 -11.43 -4.02 33.48
C SER A 441 -10.03 -4.37 32.96
N ARG A 442 -9.73 -5.67 32.78
CA ARG A 442 -8.46 -6.17 32.22
C ARG A 442 -8.24 -5.72 30.78
N THR A 443 -9.28 -5.71 29.96
CA THR A 443 -9.22 -5.18 28.60
C THR A 443 -8.81 -3.71 28.58
N LYS A 444 -9.42 -2.87 29.43
CA LYS A 444 -9.04 -1.45 29.53
C LYS A 444 -7.59 -1.28 29.99
N ALA A 445 -7.16 -2.02 31.02
CA ALA A 445 -5.76 -2.01 31.45
C ALA A 445 -4.81 -2.43 30.31
N THR A 446 -5.17 -3.45 29.53
CA THR A 446 -4.39 -3.90 28.37
C THR A 446 -4.29 -2.81 27.30
N MET A 447 -5.41 -2.16 26.97
CA MET A 447 -5.46 -1.06 25.99
C MET A 447 -4.62 0.16 26.41
N ARG A 448 -4.48 0.39 27.72
CA ARG A 448 -3.68 1.47 28.31
C ARG A 448 -2.20 1.13 28.47
N GLY A 449 -1.79 -0.11 28.19
CA GLY A 449 -0.43 -0.60 28.49
C GLY A 449 -0.17 -0.88 29.98
N GLU A 450 -1.25 -0.87 30.78
CA GLU A 450 -1.40 -1.28 32.19
C GLU A 450 -0.88 -2.71 32.47
N ASP A 451 -1.14 -3.59 31.50
CA ASP A 451 -1.07 -5.04 31.69
C ASP A 451 0.35 -5.60 31.50
N PRO A 452 0.91 -6.34 32.49
CA PRO A 452 2.24 -6.94 32.35
C PRO A 452 2.36 -7.95 31.20
N VAL A 453 1.26 -8.53 30.72
CA VAL A 453 1.23 -9.42 29.54
C VAL A 453 1.72 -8.68 28.30
N ILE A 454 1.45 -7.37 28.16
CA ILE A 454 1.94 -6.56 27.05
C ILE A 454 3.47 -6.57 27.00
N LYS A 455 4.13 -6.41 28.15
CA LYS A 455 5.60 -6.45 28.24
C LYS A 455 6.16 -7.82 27.86
N LEU A 456 5.50 -8.90 28.29
CA LEU A 456 5.89 -10.25 27.92
C LEU A 456 5.78 -10.48 26.41
N LEU A 457 4.66 -10.09 25.81
CA LEU A 457 4.44 -10.23 24.37
C LEU A 457 5.37 -9.31 23.57
N ASP A 458 5.61 -8.08 23.99
CA ASP A 458 6.58 -7.17 23.35
C ASP A 458 7.98 -7.82 23.29
N ASN A 459 8.44 -8.42 24.39
CA ASN A 459 9.72 -9.14 24.40
C ASN A 459 9.73 -10.32 23.43
N ARG A 460 8.66 -11.12 23.39
CA ARG A 460 8.53 -12.24 22.44
C ARG A 460 8.49 -11.77 21.00
N MET A 461 7.84 -10.63 20.73
CA MET A 461 7.79 -10.02 19.40
C MET A 461 9.20 -9.61 18.94
N ARG A 462 9.96 -8.94 19.80
CA ARG A 462 11.36 -8.58 19.53
C ARG A 462 12.22 -9.81 19.25
N GLU A 463 12.09 -10.87 20.04
CA GLU A 463 12.80 -12.14 19.81
C GLU A 463 12.53 -12.69 18.41
N VAL A 464 11.26 -12.76 17.99
CA VAL A 464 10.93 -13.25 16.64
C VAL A 464 11.51 -12.36 15.56
N PHE A 465 11.45 -11.02 15.70
CA PHE A 465 12.03 -10.11 14.71
C PHE A 465 13.56 -10.26 14.61
N ARG A 466 14.29 -10.35 15.74
CA ARG A 466 15.75 -10.58 15.73
C ARG A 466 16.10 -11.89 15.03
N ASP A 467 15.37 -12.94 15.38
CA ASP A 467 15.52 -14.26 14.79
C ASP A 467 15.28 -14.26 13.28
N MET A 468 14.23 -13.58 12.81
CA MET A 468 13.84 -13.61 11.40
C MET A 468 14.68 -12.67 10.52
N ILE A 469 15.12 -11.51 11.04
CA ILE A 469 15.98 -10.59 10.27
C ILE A 469 17.33 -11.21 9.92
N SER A 470 17.83 -12.09 10.79
CA SER A 470 19.07 -12.85 10.58
C SER A 470 18.84 -14.22 9.92
N TRP A 471 17.59 -14.56 9.62
CA TRP A 471 17.25 -15.87 9.07
C TRP A 471 17.61 -15.99 7.59
N HIS A 472 18.19 -17.14 7.23
CA HIS A 472 18.48 -17.49 5.85
C HIS A 472 18.10 -18.97 5.61
N PRO A 473 17.45 -19.34 4.48
CA PRO A 473 17.03 -20.72 4.24
C PRO A 473 18.18 -21.71 4.26
N GLN A 474 19.37 -21.30 3.83
CA GLN A 474 20.56 -22.15 3.84
C GLN A 474 20.99 -22.54 5.26
N MET A 475 20.80 -21.64 6.25
CA MET A 475 21.06 -21.93 7.66
C MET A 475 20.02 -22.88 8.26
N ALA A 476 18.75 -22.77 7.85
CA ALA A 476 17.69 -23.68 8.27
C ALA A 476 17.88 -25.10 7.72
N GLN A 477 18.43 -25.25 6.51
CA GLN A 477 18.73 -26.55 5.91
C GLN A 477 19.97 -27.22 6.53
N ALA A 478 20.96 -26.45 6.99
CA ALA A 478 22.14 -27.00 7.66
C ALA A 478 21.82 -27.70 8.99
N THR A 479 20.77 -27.27 9.69
CA THR A 479 20.29 -27.91 10.93
C THR A 479 19.26 -29.03 10.69
N SER A 480 18.69 -29.10 9.48
CA SER A 480 17.67 -30.07 9.08
C SER A 480 18.08 -30.83 7.80
N ARG A 481 18.83 -31.91 8.00
CA ARG A 481 19.01 -33.11 7.14
C ARG A 481 20.20 -33.12 6.17
N ILE A 482 21.00 -34.18 6.41
CA ILE A 482 21.61 -35.08 5.43
C ILE A 482 21.02 -34.91 4.01
N PRO A 483 21.83 -34.61 2.98
CA PRO A 483 21.39 -34.39 1.61
C PRO A 483 20.47 -35.51 1.08
N ALA A 484 19.42 -35.15 0.33
CA ALA A 484 18.48 -36.12 -0.26
C ALA A 484 19.20 -37.21 -1.11
N GLN A 485 20.36 -36.87 -1.68
CA GLN A 485 21.27 -37.78 -2.39
C GLN A 485 21.74 -38.96 -1.53
N MET A 486 21.90 -38.77 -0.22
CA MET A 486 22.25 -39.83 0.73
C MET A 486 21.04 -40.64 1.21
N LYS A 487 19.80 -40.14 1.03
CA LYS A 487 18.57 -40.89 1.35
C LYS A 487 18.07 -41.76 0.19
N ALA A 488 18.40 -41.44 -1.06
CA ALA A 488 17.84 -42.11 -2.23
C ALA A 488 18.81 -43.05 -2.98
N GLY A 489 20.11 -43.06 -2.67
CA GLY A 489 21.08 -44.00 -3.27
C GLY A 489 21.17 -43.98 -4.80
N ARG A 490 20.67 -42.93 -5.46
CA ARG A 490 20.68 -42.77 -6.92
C ARG A 490 21.10 -41.35 -7.28
N SER A 491 22.28 -41.23 -7.85
CA SER A 491 22.76 -40.04 -8.55
C SER A 491 22.00 -39.90 -9.87
N LEU A 492 21.14 -38.88 -10.00
CA LEU A 492 20.55 -38.49 -11.28
C LEU A 492 21.55 -37.62 -12.05
N PRO A 493 21.97 -38.00 -13.28
CA PRO A 493 22.82 -37.17 -14.10
C PRO A 493 21.96 -36.22 -14.94
N GLY A 494 22.30 -34.92 -14.90
CA GLY A 494 21.91 -33.96 -15.94
C GLY A 494 20.72 -33.07 -15.60
N VAL A 495 20.98 -31.95 -14.93
CA VAL A 495 20.21 -30.72 -15.11
C VAL A 495 21.21 -29.58 -15.30
N CYS A 496 21.29 -29.08 -16.53
CA CYS A 496 22.11 -27.93 -16.89
C CYS A 496 21.60 -26.69 -16.15
N ALA A 497 22.53 -26.02 -15.45
CA ALA A 497 22.30 -24.77 -14.75
C ALA A 497 22.33 -23.60 -15.74
N SER A 498 21.17 -23.20 -16.27
CA SER A 498 21.00 -21.90 -16.93
C SER A 498 19.52 -21.59 -17.16
N THR A 499 18.78 -21.22 -16.09
CA THR A 499 17.49 -20.45 -16.15
C THR A 499 16.84 -20.17 -14.77
N SER A 500 17.49 -20.43 -13.62
CA SER A 500 16.79 -20.56 -12.33
C SER A 500 16.82 -19.36 -11.36
N GLU A 501 17.23 -18.15 -11.76
CA GLU A 501 17.28 -17.02 -10.82
C GLU A 501 15.89 -16.48 -10.44
N SER A 502 14.93 -16.45 -11.37
CA SER A 502 13.56 -15.99 -11.07
C SER A 502 12.77 -16.95 -10.16
N SER A 503 13.12 -18.24 -10.16
CA SER A 503 12.51 -19.24 -9.28
C SER A 503 13.00 -19.15 -7.83
N SER A 504 14.21 -18.63 -7.59
CA SER A 504 14.84 -18.62 -6.27
C SER A 504 14.20 -17.60 -5.32
N GLY A 505 13.79 -16.44 -5.82
CA GLY A 505 13.17 -15.38 -5.00
C GLY A 505 11.83 -15.81 -4.41
N ASN A 506 11.00 -16.49 -5.20
CA ASN A 506 9.71 -17.01 -4.73
C ASN A 506 9.88 -18.07 -3.62
N ILE A 507 10.89 -18.93 -3.78
CA ILE A 507 11.19 -19.97 -2.79
C ILE A 507 11.64 -19.33 -1.48
N PHE A 508 12.52 -18.32 -1.51
CA PHE A 508 12.94 -17.59 -0.32
C PHE A 508 11.74 -16.93 0.38
N ARG A 509 10.94 -16.15 -0.37
CA ARG A 509 9.80 -15.42 0.20
C ARG A 509 8.80 -16.36 0.87
N THR A 510 8.42 -17.43 0.18
CA THR A 510 7.46 -18.41 0.70
C THR A 510 8.00 -19.08 1.97
N GLN A 511 9.27 -19.55 1.93
CA GLN A 511 9.90 -20.18 3.09
C GLN A 511 10.07 -19.22 4.27
N PHE A 512 10.39 -17.96 4.00
CA PHE A 512 10.50 -16.93 5.03
C PHE A 512 9.14 -16.70 5.71
N LEU A 513 8.09 -16.52 4.92
CA LEU A 513 6.74 -16.26 5.43
C LEU A 513 6.21 -17.43 6.25
N ASP A 514 6.38 -18.67 5.75
CA ASP A 514 5.98 -19.89 6.46
C ASP A 514 6.70 -20.02 7.81
N GLU A 515 8.02 -19.80 7.83
CA GLU A 515 8.82 -19.89 9.05
C GLU A 515 8.49 -18.75 10.03
N ALA A 516 8.33 -17.51 9.55
CA ALA A 516 7.93 -16.37 10.35
C ALA A 516 6.55 -16.62 10.98
N GLN A 517 5.57 -17.06 10.18
CA GLN A 517 4.22 -17.37 10.65
C GLN A 517 4.24 -18.47 11.71
N ARG A 518 5.06 -19.52 11.52
CA ARG A 518 5.28 -20.58 12.52
C ARG A 518 5.86 -20.03 13.82
N LYS A 519 6.89 -19.18 13.75
CA LYS A 519 7.51 -18.55 14.93
C LYS A 519 6.54 -17.64 15.67
N PHE A 520 5.82 -16.75 14.96
CA PHE A 520 4.80 -15.89 15.55
C PHE A 520 3.70 -16.70 16.24
N THR A 521 3.19 -17.75 15.59
CA THR A 521 2.20 -18.65 16.17
C THR A 521 2.73 -19.28 17.47
N SER A 522 3.95 -19.85 17.43
CA SER A 522 4.57 -20.49 18.61
C SER A 522 4.82 -19.54 19.78
N LYS A 523 4.90 -18.23 19.52
CA LYS A 523 5.14 -17.19 20.53
C LYS A 523 3.84 -16.55 21.05
N GLY A 524 2.68 -16.96 20.54
CA GLY A 524 1.36 -16.52 20.99
C GLY A 524 0.70 -15.45 20.12
N PHE A 525 1.15 -15.28 18.87
CA PHE A 525 0.60 -14.29 17.93
C PHE A 525 -0.20 -14.93 16.80
N SER A 526 -0.83 -16.09 17.03
CA SER A 526 -1.54 -16.86 16.00
C SER A 526 -2.57 -16.03 15.21
N MET A 527 -3.29 -15.13 15.89
CA MET A 527 -4.30 -14.26 15.27
C MET A 527 -3.73 -13.28 14.23
N TYR A 528 -2.48 -12.85 14.42
CA TYR A 528 -1.81 -11.83 13.61
C TYR A 528 -0.62 -12.40 12.83
N ALA A 529 -0.40 -13.73 12.87
CA ALA A 529 0.83 -14.34 12.40
C ALA A 529 1.09 -14.08 10.90
N SER A 530 0.02 -14.03 10.08
CA SER A 530 0.12 -13.67 8.66
C SER A 530 0.57 -12.22 8.47
N ASP A 531 -0.12 -11.26 9.09
CA ASP A 531 0.20 -9.83 8.94
C ASP A 531 1.59 -9.52 9.50
N LEU A 532 1.93 -10.08 10.67
CA LEU A 532 3.25 -9.98 11.27
C LEU A 532 4.35 -10.60 10.41
N SER A 533 4.08 -11.71 9.71
CA SER A 533 5.06 -12.30 8.78
C SER A 533 5.37 -11.35 7.62
N GLN A 534 4.37 -10.65 7.07
CA GLN A 534 4.57 -9.65 6.03
C GLN A 534 5.31 -8.42 6.56
N SER A 535 4.92 -7.91 7.73
CA SER A 535 5.64 -6.80 8.38
C SER A 535 7.09 -7.15 8.69
N CYS A 536 7.35 -8.38 9.12
CA CYS A 536 8.70 -8.87 9.40
C CYS A 536 9.54 -9.03 8.13
N LEU A 537 8.94 -9.51 7.03
CA LEU A 537 9.59 -9.55 5.71
C LEU A 537 9.94 -8.14 5.24
N MET A 538 9.02 -7.18 5.36
CA MET A 538 9.29 -5.79 5.02
C MET A 538 10.41 -5.20 5.90
N ALA A 539 10.36 -5.44 7.21
CA ALA A 539 11.42 -5.01 8.12
C ALA A 539 12.81 -5.58 7.75
N THR A 540 12.85 -6.81 7.25
CA THR A 540 14.06 -7.48 6.77
C THR A 540 14.58 -6.84 5.48
N LYS A 541 13.69 -6.56 4.53
CA LYS A 541 14.03 -5.87 3.27
C LYS A 541 14.61 -4.49 3.50
N VAL A 542 13.97 -3.70 4.37
CA VAL A 542 14.43 -2.35 4.73
C VAL A 542 15.85 -2.39 5.30
N ILE A 543 16.08 -3.22 6.32
CA ILE A 543 17.40 -3.24 6.95
C ILE A 543 18.50 -3.81 6.05
N HIS A 544 18.16 -4.80 5.21
CA HIS A 544 19.11 -5.33 4.22
C HIS A 544 19.44 -4.31 3.14
N LEU A 545 18.45 -3.57 2.63
CA LEU A 545 18.70 -2.50 1.67
C LEU A 545 19.54 -1.37 2.28
N MET A 546 19.26 -0.97 3.53
CA MET A 546 20.04 0.02 4.25
C MET A 546 21.50 -0.43 4.42
N CYS A 547 21.73 -1.68 4.85
CA CYS A 547 23.07 -2.25 4.94
C CYS A 547 23.75 -2.31 3.57
N LEU A 548 23.02 -2.69 2.51
CA LEU A 548 23.53 -2.70 1.14
C LEU A 548 23.93 -1.29 0.70
N LEU A 549 23.14 -0.26 0.98
CA LEU A 549 23.42 1.11 0.57
C LEU A 549 24.57 1.74 1.36
N PHE A 550 24.59 1.57 2.68
CA PHE A 550 25.41 2.41 3.57
C PHE A 550 26.39 1.64 4.45
N GLY A 551 26.27 0.31 4.54
CA GLY A 551 27.06 -0.58 5.40
C GLY A 551 28.57 -0.39 5.22
N ASP A 552 29.06 -0.73 4.03
CA ASP A 552 30.49 -0.60 3.69
C ASP A 552 30.90 0.83 3.41
N MET A 553 29.94 1.67 3.03
CA MET A 553 30.18 3.05 2.68
C MET A 553 30.71 3.81 3.90
N PHE A 554 29.94 3.89 4.97
CA PHE A 554 30.37 4.59 6.19
C PHE A 554 29.91 3.93 7.51
N LEU A 555 28.82 3.15 7.54
CA LEU A 555 28.28 2.66 8.82
C LEU A 555 29.25 1.74 9.56
N SER A 556 29.89 0.80 8.85
CA SER A 556 30.93 -0.06 9.43
C SER A 556 32.07 0.77 10.04
N LYS A 557 32.48 1.86 9.38
CA LYS A 557 33.55 2.73 9.86
C LYS A 557 33.12 3.57 11.06
N MET A 558 31.88 4.08 11.06
CA MET A 558 31.29 4.78 12.21
C MET A 558 31.25 3.86 13.44
N ILE A 559 30.88 2.59 13.28
CA ILE A 559 30.88 1.64 14.40
C ILE A 559 32.31 1.46 14.95
N ILE A 560 33.31 1.30 14.09
CA ILE A 560 34.72 1.16 14.50
C ILE A 560 35.19 2.43 15.25
N GLU A 561 34.89 3.61 14.74
CA GLU A 561 35.24 4.90 15.38
C GLU A 561 34.55 5.05 16.75
N ALA A 562 33.26 4.68 16.83
CA ALA A 562 32.52 4.69 18.08
C ALA A 562 33.11 3.73 19.13
N CYS A 563 33.68 2.59 18.71
CA CYS A 563 34.38 1.68 19.61
C CYS A 563 35.68 2.28 20.18
N GLY A 564 36.26 3.30 19.53
CA GLY A 564 37.49 3.98 19.97
C GLY A 564 37.26 5.27 20.76
N SER A 565 36.02 5.76 20.79
CA SER A 565 35.64 7.04 21.41
C SER A 565 35.13 6.93 22.86
N GLY A 566 35.19 5.72 23.44
CA GLY A 566 34.67 5.39 24.77
C GLY A 566 35.73 5.31 25.85
#